data_AF-A0A7J8WQ14-F1
#
_entry.id   AF-A0A7J8WQ14-F1
#
_cell.length_a   1.000
_cell.length_b   1.000
_cell.length_c   1.000
_cell.angle_alpha   90.00
_cell.angle_beta   90.00
_cell.angle_gamma   90.00
#
_symmetry.space_group_name_H-M   'P 1'
#
loop_
_entity.id
_entity.type
_entity.pdbx_description
1 polymer ?
#
loop_
_entity_poly.entity_id
_entity_poly.type
_entity_poly.pdbx_seq_one_letter_code
_entity_poly.pdbx_strand_id
1 'polypeptide(L)'
;GCKSLVHKGIVRVADIKFPLPYRAKSFSLVIVSDALDYLSPRYLNRTLPELARVSSDGVIIFSGYLGQQRAKVTELSKFGRPAKYRSSTWWIRYFVETKLEENEAAANKFEQATTKRSYKPACQVFHLRLTIAAMATANVLASLFPLFSFVCFISIFCLLSLSRKASISSSSSKYPHFHLVKPTMVTGNIEPNATSGSNPYTSSSSSCDYSDGSWIHDPDVRLDRYDPDVRLDRYDSSCKEIFKGWNCILNKKSNGRDIVKWRWKPRNCHLPPFDPLKFLHTYRDTNIGILISHEILKLEKKHVCFLFCALRRVAGDVKKWRPAGADRGFTFLHYNLTIAYHRTNLLARYSSWSANSNGGKLEDLGYKEGYRVDVDIPEGTWEKAPGFHDILVFNTGHWWWAPSKFDPIKSPMLFFERGLPLIPPIPPDVGFDKVLKHT
;
A
#
# COMPACT_ATOMS: atom_id res chain seq x y z
N GLY A 1 -7.05 -4.35 -4.32
CA GLY A 1 -5.91 -4.59 -3.39
C GLY A 1 -5.52 -3.31 -2.69
N CYS A 2 -4.92 -3.37 -1.49
CA CYS A 2 -4.67 -2.20 -0.62
C CYS A 2 -4.05 -1.00 -1.38
N LYS A 3 -3.06 -1.23 -2.27
CA LYS A 3 -2.45 -0.19 -3.13
C LYS A 3 -3.46 0.56 -4.03
N SER A 4 -4.45 -0.14 -4.58
CA SER A 4 -5.53 0.47 -5.39
C SER A 4 -6.51 1.27 -4.53
N LEU A 5 -6.77 0.83 -3.29
CA LEU A 5 -7.57 1.61 -2.34
C LEU A 5 -6.84 2.87 -1.90
N VAL A 6 -5.50 2.82 -1.80
CA VAL A 6 -4.68 4.00 -1.55
C VAL A 6 -4.73 4.99 -2.70
N HIS A 7 -4.59 4.49 -3.92
CA HIS A 7 -4.63 5.32 -5.12
C HIS A 7 -6.01 5.96 -5.38
N LYS A 8 -7.10 5.25 -5.04
CA LYS A 8 -8.48 5.77 -5.07
C LYS A 8 -8.79 6.74 -3.92
N GLY A 9 -7.83 7.04 -3.02
CA GLY A 9 -8.03 7.91 -1.86
C GLY A 9 -8.89 7.29 -0.74
N ILE A 10 -9.28 6.02 -0.88
CA ILE A 10 -10.11 5.27 0.06
C ILE A 10 -9.28 4.84 1.28
N VAL A 11 -8.02 4.47 1.08
CA VAL A 11 -7.07 4.12 2.15
C VAL A 11 -5.97 5.16 2.18
N ARG A 12 -5.86 5.95 3.23
CA ARG A 12 -4.76 6.91 3.34
C ARG A 12 -3.53 6.26 3.95
N VAL A 13 -2.36 6.48 3.37
CA VAL A 13 -1.08 5.99 3.90
C VAL A 13 -0.42 7.11 4.68
N ALA A 14 0.01 6.81 5.91
CA ALA A 14 0.82 7.69 6.72
C ALA A 14 1.93 6.88 7.37
N ASP A 15 3.13 7.45 7.44
CA ASP A 15 4.20 6.85 8.23
C ASP A 15 3.94 7.13 9.71
N ILE A 16 3.56 6.08 10.44
CA ILE A 16 3.18 6.14 11.85
C ILE A 16 4.31 6.60 12.78
N LYS A 17 5.58 6.63 12.32
CA LYS A 17 6.70 7.19 13.09
C LYS A 17 6.61 8.71 13.24
N PHE A 18 5.79 9.38 12.42
CA PHE A 18 5.59 10.82 12.40
C PHE A 18 4.15 11.19 12.81
N PRO A 19 3.91 12.45 13.25
CA PRO A 19 2.57 12.91 13.59
C PRO A 19 1.58 12.70 12.44
N LEU A 20 0.41 12.16 12.76
CA LEU A 20 -0.58 11.85 11.74
C LEU A 20 -1.32 13.14 11.31
N PRO A 21 -1.54 13.37 10.00
CA PRO A 21 -2.15 14.59 9.47
C PRO A 21 -3.68 14.61 9.66
N TYR A 22 -4.16 14.13 10.80
CA TYR A 22 -5.57 14.10 11.19
C TYR A 22 -5.77 14.89 12.47
N ARG A 23 -6.95 15.50 12.61
CA ARG A 23 -7.33 16.20 13.84
C ARG A 23 -7.52 15.18 14.96
N ALA A 24 -7.55 15.65 16.21
CA ALA A 24 -7.88 14.77 17.31
C ALA A 24 -9.30 14.20 17.11
N LYS A 25 -9.51 12.94 17.48
CA LYS A 25 -10.80 12.22 17.36
C LYS A 25 -11.40 12.20 15.95
N SER A 26 -10.56 12.20 14.92
CA SER A 26 -11.02 12.07 13.53
C SER A 26 -11.57 10.68 13.18
N PHE A 27 -11.29 9.67 14.00
CA PHE A 27 -11.77 8.29 13.80
C PHE A 27 -12.48 7.80 15.06
N SER A 28 -13.55 7.02 14.89
CA SER A 28 -14.25 6.40 16.02
C SER A 28 -13.36 5.40 16.74
N LEU A 29 -12.70 4.52 15.97
CA LEU A 29 -11.86 3.45 16.47
C LEU A 29 -10.60 3.36 15.61
N VAL A 30 -9.45 3.16 16.26
CA VAL A 30 -8.17 2.92 15.58
C VAL A 30 -7.72 1.50 15.88
N ILE A 31 -7.45 0.72 14.85
CA ILE A 31 -6.99 -0.66 14.96
C ILE A 31 -5.56 -0.75 14.44
N VAL A 32 -4.67 -1.32 15.24
CA VAL A 32 -3.25 -1.46 14.94
C VAL A 32 -2.91 -2.94 14.95
N SER A 33 -2.63 -3.51 13.78
CA SER A 33 -2.23 -4.91 13.63
C SER A 33 -0.77 -5.00 13.23
N ASP A 34 0.04 -5.71 14.03
CA ASP A 34 1.40 -6.13 13.70
C ASP A 34 2.38 -5.00 13.31
N ALA A 35 2.04 -3.74 13.60
CA ALA A 35 2.85 -2.58 13.21
C ALA A 35 3.77 -2.09 14.35
N LEU A 36 3.29 -2.13 15.60
CA LEU A 36 4.02 -1.57 16.75
C LEU A 36 5.25 -2.40 17.14
N ASP A 37 5.25 -3.70 16.82
CA ASP A 37 6.38 -4.59 17.10
C ASP A 37 7.65 -4.25 16.30
N TYR A 38 7.51 -3.48 15.22
CA TYR A 38 8.63 -2.97 14.42
C TYR A 38 9.19 -1.64 14.93
N LEU A 39 8.54 -0.99 15.88
CA LEU A 39 8.94 0.32 16.39
C LEU A 39 9.90 0.18 17.58
N SER A 40 10.91 1.05 17.62
CA SER A 40 11.77 1.21 18.80
C SER A 40 10.99 1.89 19.94
N PRO A 41 11.38 1.73 21.22
CA PRO A 41 10.73 2.41 22.34
C PRO A 41 10.61 3.93 22.15
N ARG A 42 11.62 4.56 21.51
CA ARG A 42 11.60 6.00 21.19
C ARG A 42 10.47 6.37 20.22
N TYR A 43 10.22 5.55 19.19
CA TYR A 43 9.13 5.79 18.24
C TYR A 43 7.77 5.41 18.80
N LEU A 44 7.69 4.32 19.57
CA LEU A 44 6.45 3.93 20.27
C LEU A 44 5.92 5.07 21.14
N ASN A 45 6.79 5.73 21.91
CA ASN A 45 6.41 6.83 22.81
C ASN A 45 5.81 8.04 22.10
N ARG A 46 6.01 8.18 20.79
CA ARG A 46 5.40 9.22 19.96
C ARG A 46 4.19 8.69 19.20
N THR A 47 4.30 7.48 18.67
CA THR A 47 3.32 6.88 17.76
C THR A 47 2.03 6.52 18.49
N LEU A 48 2.13 5.88 19.66
CA LEU A 48 0.94 5.36 20.33
C LEU A 48 0.04 6.48 20.89
N PRO A 49 0.59 7.56 21.50
CA PRO A 49 -0.20 8.73 21.85
C PRO A 49 -0.83 9.43 20.63
N GLU A 50 -0.15 9.48 19.49
CA GLU A 50 -0.69 10.04 18.25
C GLU A 50 -1.86 9.20 17.68
N LEU A 51 -1.75 7.88 17.72
CA LEU A 51 -2.83 6.97 17.33
C LEU A 51 -4.04 7.09 18.27
N ALA A 52 -3.79 7.25 19.57
CA ALA A 52 -4.85 7.48 20.53
C ALA A 52 -5.49 8.86 20.35
N ARG A 53 -4.70 9.90 20.05
CA ARG A 53 -5.18 11.27 19.81
C ARG A 53 -6.19 11.32 18.67
N VAL A 54 -5.95 10.60 17.58
CA VAL A 54 -6.84 10.59 16.41
C VAL A 54 -8.09 9.72 16.60
N SER A 55 -8.16 8.91 17.67
CA SER A 55 -9.30 8.06 18.01
C SER A 55 -10.26 8.71 19.02
N SER A 56 -11.58 8.51 18.90
CA SER A 56 -12.57 8.95 19.88
C SER A 56 -12.89 7.88 20.93
N ASP A 57 -13.03 6.62 20.52
CA ASP A 57 -13.58 5.54 21.37
C ASP A 57 -12.48 4.61 21.91
N GLY A 58 -11.29 4.65 21.30
CA GLY A 58 -10.13 3.90 21.77
C GLY A 58 -9.23 3.35 20.67
N VAL A 59 -8.14 2.71 21.07
CA VAL A 59 -7.18 2.05 20.18
C VAL A 59 -7.17 0.56 20.50
N ILE A 60 -7.28 -0.29 19.49
CA ILE A 60 -7.11 -1.74 19.63
C ILE A 60 -5.76 -2.12 19.05
N ILE A 61 -4.94 -2.82 19.84
CA ILE A 61 -3.63 -3.29 19.43
C ILE A 61 -3.64 -4.82 19.35
N PHE A 62 -3.27 -5.35 18.20
CA PHE A 62 -2.89 -6.74 18.00
C PHE A 62 -1.37 -6.82 17.91
N SER A 63 -0.73 -7.52 18.86
CA SER A 63 0.74 -7.61 18.95
C SER A 63 1.23 -9.02 19.25
N GLY A 64 2.32 -9.39 18.56
CA GLY A 64 3.06 -10.64 18.74
C GLY A 64 2.24 -11.92 18.53
N TYR A 65 2.89 -13.06 18.73
CA TYR A 65 2.27 -14.38 18.76
C TYR A 65 2.46 -15.00 20.14
N LEU A 66 1.44 -15.68 20.66
CA LEU A 66 1.49 -16.33 21.96
C LEU A 66 2.66 -17.34 21.98
N GLY A 67 3.62 -17.15 22.90
CA GLY A 67 4.77 -18.05 23.09
C GLY A 67 6.04 -17.73 22.27
N GLN A 68 6.10 -16.64 21.50
CA GLN A 68 7.30 -16.25 20.73
C GLN A 68 7.91 -14.92 21.20
N GLN A 69 9.20 -14.93 21.54
CA GLN A 69 9.94 -13.75 22.01
C GLN A 69 10.58 -12.92 20.88
N ARG A 70 10.71 -13.48 19.67
CA ARG A 70 11.22 -12.81 18.47
C ARG A 70 10.61 -13.43 17.22
N ALA A 71 10.45 -12.64 16.16
CA ALA A 71 10.10 -13.16 14.83
C ALA A 71 11.17 -14.16 14.36
N LYS A 72 10.75 -15.24 13.70
CA LYS A 72 11.70 -16.20 13.12
C LYS A 72 12.58 -15.46 12.10
N VAL A 73 13.86 -15.83 11.99
CA VAL A 73 14.80 -15.19 11.04
C VAL A 73 14.31 -15.25 9.58
N THR A 74 13.44 -16.21 9.26
CA THR A 74 12.76 -16.34 7.95
C THR A 74 11.59 -15.36 7.73
N GLU A 75 11.15 -14.63 8.76
CA GLU A 75 10.10 -13.59 8.73
C GLU A 75 10.70 -12.17 8.78
N LEU A 76 11.93 -12.01 8.28
CA LEU A 76 12.53 -10.69 8.12
C LEU A 76 11.73 -9.89 7.08
N SER A 77 11.14 -8.78 7.52
CA SER A 77 10.51 -7.81 6.64
C SER A 77 11.56 -7.23 5.69
N LYS A 78 11.19 -7.03 4.41
CA LYS A 78 12.03 -6.43 3.36
C LYS A 78 12.59 -5.02 3.67
N PHE A 79 12.26 -4.43 4.82
CA PHE A 79 12.45 -3.00 5.11
C PHE A 79 13.19 -2.67 6.43
N GLY A 80 13.77 -3.66 7.13
CA GLY A 80 14.60 -3.39 8.31
C GLY A 80 14.38 -4.34 9.47
N ARG A 81 14.99 -3.99 10.62
CA ARG A 81 15.20 -4.79 11.84
C ARG A 81 14.03 -5.73 12.18
N PRO A 82 14.31 -6.95 12.68
CA PRO A 82 13.27 -7.92 13.01
C PRO A 82 12.26 -7.35 14.01
N ALA A 83 10.99 -7.72 13.87
CA ALA A 83 9.96 -7.38 14.84
C ALA A 83 10.40 -7.87 16.23
N LYS A 84 10.36 -6.96 17.19
CA LYS A 84 10.68 -7.26 18.58
C LYS A 84 9.38 -7.49 19.33
N TYR A 85 8.96 -8.75 19.39
CA TYR A 85 7.81 -9.14 20.19
C TYR A 85 8.10 -8.89 21.66
N ARG A 86 7.08 -8.39 22.37
CA ARG A 86 7.16 -8.02 23.78
C ARG A 86 6.11 -8.81 24.55
N SER A 87 6.42 -9.15 25.80
CA SER A 87 5.46 -9.84 26.67
C SER A 87 4.28 -8.93 27.01
N SER A 88 3.16 -9.54 27.40
CA SER A 88 1.98 -8.81 27.89
C SER A 88 2.33 -7.91 29.06
N THR A 89 3.15 -8.40 29.99
CA THR A 89 3.65 -7.64 31.13
C THR A 89 4.48 -6.42 30.74
N TRP A 90 5.25 -6.50 29.65
CA TRP A 90 5.98 -5.35 29.13
C TRP A 90 5.01 -4.31 28.56
N TRP A 91 4.04 -4.76 27.76
CA TRP A 91 3.02 -3.88 27.17
C TRP A 91 2.18 -3.17 28.24
N ILE A 92 1.76 -3.89 29.28
CA ILE A 92 1.01 -3.32 30.40
C ILE A 92 1.82 -2.21 31.10
N ARG A 93 3.10 -2.46 31.43
CA ARG A 93 3.98 -1.43 32.02
C ARG A 93 4.11 -0.21 31.12
N TYR A 94 4.27 -0.46 29.82
CA TYR A 94 4.39 0.59 28.83
C TYR A 94 3.13 1.45 28.71
N PHE A 95 1.93 0.86 28.74
CA PHE A 95 0.67 1.60 28.69
C PHE A 95 0.48 2.48 29.94
N VAL A 96 0.84 1.96 31.11
CA VAL A 96 0.83 2.74 32.36
C VAL A 96 1.78 3.94 32.27
N GLU A 97 3.01 3.76 31.77
CA GLU A 97 3.97 4.84 31.57
C GLU A 97 3.49 5.90 30.56
N THR A 98 2.74 5.47 29.54
CA THR A 98 2.23 6.34 28.46
C THR A 98 0.82 6.89 28.73
N LYS A 99 0.28 6.70 29.93
CA LYS A 99 -1.04 7.18 30.38
C LYS A 99 -2.19 6.67 29.50
N LEU A 100 -2.07 5.45 29.03
CA LEU A 100 -3.11 4.70 28.34
C LEU A 100 -3.70 3.67 29.29
N GLU A 101 -5.01 3.67 29.43
CA GLU A 101 -5.75 2.72 30.26
C GLU A 101 -6.41 1.66 29.40
N GLU A 102 -6.61 0.49 30.00
CA GLU A 102 -7.41 -0.56 29.38
C GLU A 102 -8.89 -0.12 29.28
N ASN A 103 -9.48 -0.38 28.12
CA ASN A 103 -10.90 -0.15 27.86
C ASN A 103 -11.65 -1.45 28.18
N GLU A 104 -11.91 -1.67 29.47
CA GLU A 104 -12.58 -2.87 29.98
C GLU A 104 -13.93 -3.15 29.30
N ALA A 105 -14.70 -2.10 28.97
CA ALA A 105 -15.97 -2.24 28.28
C ALA A 105 -15.80 -2.81 26.86
N ALA A 106 -14.76 -2.38 26.14
CA ALA A 106 -14.45 -2.92 24.81
C ALA A 106 -13.85 -4.33 24.90
N ALA A 107 -13.00 -4.59 25.89
CA ALA A 107 -12.44 -5.92 26.14
C ALA A 107 -13.54 -6.95 26.46
N ASN A 108 -14.49 -6.61 27.34
CA ASN A 108 -15.61 -7.49 27.70
C ASN A 108 -16.53 -7.79 26.51
N LYS A 109 -16.80 -6.79 25.65
CA LYS A 109 -17.57 -7.00 24.41
C LYS A 109 -16.83 -7.89 23.42
N PHE A 110 -15.51 -7.74 23.32
CA PHE A 110 -14.68 -8.59 22.48
C PHE A 110 -14.73 -10.05 22.97
N GLU A 111 -14.57 -10.30 24.27
CA GLU A 111 -14.64 -11.66 24.85
C GLU A 111 -16.01 -12.32 24.66
N GLN A 112 -17.10 -11.56 24.77
CA GLN A 112 -18.44 -12.08 24.45
C GLN A 112 -18.55 -12.48 22.97
N ALA A 113 -17.98 -11.68 22.06
CA ALA A 113 -18.00 -11.95 20.63
C ALA A 113 -17.11 -13.14 20.23
N THR A 114 -15.93 -13.29 20.85
CA THR A 114 -15.01 -14.41 20.61
C THR A 114 -15.62 -15.72 21.10
N THR A 115 -16.24 -15.72 22.28
CA THR A 115 -16.95 -16.88 22.84
C THR A 115 -18.11 -17.31 21.94
N LYS A 116 -18.94 -16.37 21.47
CA LYS A 116 -20.06 -16.66 20.57
C LYS A 116 -19.62 -17.23 19.22
N ARG A 117 -18.42 -16.88 18.75
CA ARG A 117 -17.87 -17.33 17.45
C ARG A 117 -16.83 -18.44 17.56
N SER A 118 -16.60 -18.99 18.76
CA SER A 118 -15.54 -19.97 19.04
C SER A 118 -14.16 -19.53 18.52
N TYR A 119 -13.89 -18.22 18.54
CA TYR A 119 -12.65 -17.65 18.02
C TYR A 119 -11.60 -17.58 19.13
N LYS A 120 -10.41 -18.14 18.89
CA LYS A 120 -9.26 -18.03 19.80
C LYS A 120 -8.18 -17.17 19.14
N PRO A 121 -7.84 -16.00 19.71
CA PRO A 121 -6.81 -15.14 19.13
C PRO A 121 -5.44 -15.81 19.22
N ALA A 122 -4.67 -15.76 18.14
CA ALA A 122 -3.30 -16.27 18.07
C ALA A 122 -2.24 -15.26 18.56
N CYS A 123 -2.69 -14.04 18.87
CA CYS A 123 -1.88 -12.88 19.24
C CYS A 123 -2.41 -12.23 20.53
N GLN A 124 -1.62 -11.31 21.10
CA GLN A 124 -2.06 -10.52 22.24
C GLN A 124 -2.95 -9.38 21.74
N VAL A 125 -4.12 -9.20 22.38
CA VAL A 125 -5.09 -8.17 22.02
C VAL A 125 -5.25 -7.22 23.20
N PHE A 126 -5.05 -5.92 22.97
CA PHE A 126 -5.21 -4.88 23.98
C PHE A 126 -6.23 -3.86 23.50
N HIS A 127 -7.22 -3.58 24.34
CA HIS A 127 -8.20 -2.52 24.11
C HIS A 127 -7.82 -1.35 24.98
N LEU A 128 -7.46 -0.20 24.40
CA LEU A 128 -6.92 0.94 25.11
C LEU A 128 -7.75 2.20 24.89
N ARG A 129 -7.67 3.13 25.85
CA ARG A 129 -8.22 4.48 25.73
C ARG A 129 -7.28 5.51 26.38
N LEU A 130 -7.37 6.75 25.93
CA LEU A 130 -6.69 7.87 26.59
C LEU A 130 -7.32 8.13 27.96
N THR A 131 -6.47 8.34 28.96
CA THR A 131 -6.90 8.82 30.26
C THR A 131 -7.54 10.21 30.14
N ILE A 132 -8.60 10.45 30.91
CA ILE A 132 -9.31 11.73 30.95
C ILE A 132 -8.36 12.90 31.28
N ALA A 133 -7.29 12.63 32.04
CA ALA A 133 -6.24 13.59 32.39
C ALA A 133 -5.30 13.99 31.21
N ALA A 134 -5.09 13.12 30.21
CA ALA A 134 -4.21 13.40 29.07
C ALA A 134 -4.89 14.26 27.98
N MET A 135 -6.23 14.26 27.93
CA MET A 135 -7.01 15.05 26.96
C MET A 135 -6.91 16.57 27.21
N ALA A 136 -6.70 16.99 28.47
CA ALA A 136 -6.56 18.40 28.83
C ALA A 136 -5.21 19.00 28.38
N THR A 137 -4.14 18.19 28.29
CA THR A 137 -2.81 18.67 27.91
C THR A 137 -2.61 18.86 26.41
N ALA A 138 -3.37 18.15 25.56
CA ALA A 138 -3.21 18.23 24.11
C ALA A 138 -3.84 19.50 23.49
N ASN A 139 -4.91 20.04 24.09
CA ASN A 139 -5.59 21.23 23.56
C ASN A 139 -4.94 22.56 23.97
N VAL A 140 -4.19 22.61 25.08
CA VAL A 140 -3.53 23.84 25.55
C VAL A 140 -2.23 24.15 24.78
N LEU A 141 -1.57 23.11 24.25
CA LEU A 141 -0.33 23.27 23.48
C LEU A 141 -0.56 23.85 22.07
N ALA A 142 -1.77 23.78 21.52
CA ALA A 142 -2.06 24.28 20.17
C ALA A 142 -2.51 25.76 20.15
N SER A 143 -3.08 26.28 21.24
CA SER A 143 -3.60 27.66 21.30
C SER A 143 -2.58 28.71 21.80
N LEU A 144 -1.43 28.27 22.33
CA LEU A 144 -0.40 29.16 22.87
C LEU A 144 0.76 29.42 21.91
N PHE A 145 0.84 28.73 20.76
CA PHE A 145 1.91 28.94 19.76
C PHE A 145 2.08 30.40 19.27
N PRO A 146 1.02 31.20 19.02
CA PRO A 146 1.21 32.58 18.57
C PRO A 146 1.66 33.51 19.71
N LEU A 147 1.23 33.27 20.96
CA LEU A 147 1.66 34.03 22.14
C LEU A 147 3.09 33.68 22.54
N PHE A 148 3.47 32.40 22.47
CA PHE A 148 4.85 31.96 22.71
C PHE A 148 5.79 32.46 21.63
N SER A 149 5.37 32.53 20.36
CA SER A 149 6.20 33.07 19.28
C SER A 149 6.44 34.57 19.45
N PHE A 150 5.43 35.33 19.90
CA PHE A 150 5.55 36.78 20.14
C PHE A 150 6.43 37.10 21.35
N VAL A 151 6.26 36.35 22.46
CA VAL A 151 7.10 36.50 23.66
C VAL A 151 8.52 35.98 23.40
N CYS A 152 8.70 34.92 22.60
CA CYS A 152 10.03 34.47 22.18
C CYS A 152 10.71 35.48 21.25
N PHE A 153 9.99 36.18 20.36
CA PHE A 153 10.59 37.22 19.51
C PHE A 153 11.09 38.41 20.34
N ILE A 154 10.30 38.89 21.31
CA ILE A 154 10.72 39.97 22.23
C ILE A 154 11.86 39.49 23.15
N SER A 155 11.79 38.25 23.63
CA SER A 155 12.82 37.65 24.48
C SER A 155 14.13 37.39 23.74
N ILE A 156 14.10 37.00 22.46
CA ILE A 156 15.32 36.81 21.64
C ILE A 156 15.96 38.16 21.32
N PHE A 157 15.16 39.21 21.08
CA PHE A 157 15.67 40.57 20.89
C PHE A 157 16.30 41.14 22.17
N CYS A 158 15.73 40.86 23.34
CA CYS A 158 16.33 41.23 24.63
C CYS A 158 17.54 40.36 25.01
N LEU A 159 17.52 39.04 24.73
CA LEU A 159 18.60 38.10 25.09
C LEU A 159 19.82 38.16 24.17
N LEU A 160 19.69 38.63 22.93
CA LEU A 160 20.85 38.95 22.08
C LEU A 160 21.53 40.27 22.50
N SER A 161 20.84 41.12 23.27
CA SER A 161 21.36 42.41 23.75
C SER A 161 22.05 42.36 25.12
N LEU A 162 21.86 41.30 25.91
CA LEU A 162 22.59 41.07 27.17
C LEU A 162 23.20 39.66 27.21
N SER A 163 24.34 39.57 26.53
CA SER A 163 25.50 38.70 26.81
C SER A 163 25.34 37.47 27.71
N ARG A 164 25.86 36.35 27.17
CA ARG A 164 26.72 35.36 27.85
C ARG A 164 26.13 34.59 29.06
N LYS A 165 26.19 33.27 28.88
CA LYS A 165 26.38 32.20 29.89
C LYS A 165 25.17 31.76 30.72
N ALA A 166 24.86 30.48 30.48
CA ALA A 166 24.67 29.41 31.46
C ALA A 166 23.30 29.22 32.16
N SER A 167 22.70 28.08 31.78
CA SER A 167 22.08 27.02 32.60
C SER A 167 20.92 27.29 33.56
N ILE A 168 19.76 26.78 33.12
CA ILE A 168 18.82 25.82 33.75
C ILE A 168 18.33 26.07 35.18
N SER A 169 17.00 26.25 35.26
CA SER A 169 16.12 26.29 36.43
C SER A 169 15.87 24.94 37.11
N SER A 170 15.44 24.99 38.38
CA SER A 170 14.69 23.92 39.05
C SER A 170 13.25 24.33 39.41
N SER A 171 12.34 23.38 39.15
CA SER A 171 11.16 22.92 39.92
C SER A 171 9.97 23.82 40.33
N SER A 172 8.81 23.33 39.87
CA SER A 172 7.61 22.87 40.63
C SER A 172 6.43 23.79 40.95
N SER A 173 5.27 23.38 40.38
CA SER A 173 3.90 23.19 40.91
C SER A 173 3.21 24.24 41.81
N LYS A 174 1.97 24.61 41.46
CA LYS A 174 0.71 24.05 42.03
C LYS A 174 -0.54 24.76 41.47
N TYR A 175 -1.61 24.00 41.24
CA TYR A 175 -3.00 24.43 40.98
C TYR A 175 -3.67 24.94 42.29
N PRO A 176 -4.87 25.58 42.29
CA PRO A 176 -6.16 24.84 42.25
C PRO A 176 -7.41 25.54 41.64
N HIS A 177 -8.39 24.68 41.27
CA HIS A 177 -9.88 24.76 41.33
C HIS A 177 -10.68 25.96 40.71
N PHE A 178 -11.91 25.86 40.16
CA PHE A 178 -13.15 25.18 40.61
C PHE A 178 -14.28 25.10 39.52
N HIS A 179 -15.22 24.15 39.73
CA HIS A 179 -16.69 24.09 39.49
C HIS A 179 -17.37 24.05 38.07
N LEU A 180 -17.71 22.80 37.69
CA LEU A 180 -19.03 22.19 37.38
C LEU A 180 -20.29 23.05 37.06
N VAL A 181 -20.92 22.80 35.89
CA VAL A 181 -22.40 22.79 35.69
C VAL A 181 -22.78 21.78 34.57
N LYS A 182 -23.82 20.95 34.79
CA LYS A 182 -24.52 20.09 33.81
C LYS A 182 -25.88 20.75 33.46
N PRO A 183 -26.42 20.53 32.24
CA PRO A 183 -27.63 19.68 32.09
C PRO A 183 -27.63 18.85 30.77
N THR A 184 -27.98 17.55 30.76
CA THR A 184 -29.31 16.91 30.66
C THR A 184 -29.82 16.73 29.23
N MET A 185 -30.08 15.46 28.90
CA MET A 185 -30.52 14.90 27.62
C MET A 185 -32.03 15.07 27.40
N VAL A 186 -32.46 15.12 26.13
CA VAL A 186 -33.81 14.68 25.73
C VAL A 186 -33.67 13.76 24.51
N THR A 187 -34.17 12.54 24.68
CA THR A 187 -34.29 11.44 23.72
C THR A 187 -35.57 11.55 22.89
N GLY A 188 -35.54 11.03 21.66
CA GLY A 188 -36.73 10.71 20.88
C GLY A 188 -36.41 9.76 19.73
N ASN A 189 -36.77 8.48 19.89
CA ASN A 189 -36.79 7.45 18.83
C ASN A 189 -38.18 7.43 18.19
N ILE A 190 -38.30 7.30 16.85
CA ILE A 190 -39.46 6.66 16.18
C ILE A 190 -38.99 5.95 14.89
N GLU A 191 -39.15 4.63 14.85
CA GLU A 191 -39.32 3.76 13.67
C GLU A 191 -40.84 3.49 13.53
N PRO A 192 -41.43 3.09 12.37
CA PRO A 192 -41.23 1.73 11.82
C PRO A 192 -41.47 1.50 10.29
N ASN A 193 -40.96 0.34 9.84
CA ASN A 193 -41.36 -0.59 8.74
C ASN A 193 -42.40 -0.25 7.64
N ALA A 194 -42.12 -0.73 6.41
CA ALA A 194 -43.06 -1.48 5.57
C ALA A 194 -42.37 -2.31 4.44
N THR A 195 -42.91 -3.51 4.20
CA THR A 195 -42.48 -4.58 3.26
C THR A 195 -43.19 -4.50 1.91
N SER A 196 -42.53 -4.87 0.79
CA SER A 196 -43.15 -5.57 -0.36
C SER A 196 -42.11 -5.98 -1.41
N GLY A 197 -42.27 -7.18 -1.98
CA GLY A 197 -41.36 -7.76 -2.97
C GLY A 197 -41.82 -7.61 -4.42
N SER A 198 -40.86 -7.59 -5.35
CA SER A 198 -41.05 -7.83 -6.78
C SER A 198 -39.74 -8.32 -7.46
N ASN A 199 -39.91 -9.17 -8.46
CA ASN A 199 -38.96 -9.99 -9.24
C ASN A 199 -37.64 -9.31 -9.71
N PRO A 200 -36.48 -10.01 -9.75
CA PRO A 200 -35.16 -9.40 -9.99
C PRO A 200 -34.67 -9.58 -11.43
N TYR A 201 -35.32 -8.95 -12.42
CA TYR A 201 -34.77 -8.90 -13.79
C TYR A 201 -35.04 -7.56 -14.48
N THR A 202 -34.55 -6.49 -13.87
CA THR A 202 -34.21 -5.24 -14.56
C THR A 202 -33.19 -4.50 -13.69
N SER A 203 -31.97 -5.02 -13.58
CA SER A 203 -30.87 -4.16 -13.10
C SER A 203 -30.43 -3.33 -14.30
N SER A 204 -30.83 -2.06 -14.30
CA SER A 204 -30.05 -0.95 -14.85
C SER A 204 -28.57 -1.31 -14.92
N SER A 205 -27.94 -1.22 -16.09
CA SER A 205 -26.53 -1.59 -16.29
C SER A 205 -25.61 -0.64 -15.51
N SER A 206 -25.54 -0.80 -14.20
CA SER A 206 -24.44 -0.30 -13.41
C SER A 206 -23.19 -1.04 -13.86
N SER A 207 -22.18 -0.32 -14.32
CA SER A 207 -20.86 -0.89 -14.63
C SER A 207 -20.41 -1.81 -13.49
N CYS A 208 -20.03 -3.05 -13.79
CA CYS A 208 -19.53 -3.93 -12.74
C CYS A 208 -18.16 -3.46 -12.24
N ASP A 209 -18.02 -3.23 -10.94
CA ASP A 209 -16.71 -3.05 -10.31
C ASP A 209 -16.03 -4.42 -10.13
N TYR A 210 -15.19 -4.81 -11.09
CA TYR A 210 -14.39 -6.03 -11.02
C TYR A 210 -13.31 -5.99 -9.91
N SER A 211 -13.08 -4.84 -9.28
CA SER A 211 -12.09 -4.69 -8.19
C SER A 211 -12.64 -4.98 -6.79
N ASP A 212 -13.97 -5.04 -6.62
CA ASP A 212 -14.64 -5.42 -5.38
C ASP A 212 -15.21 -6.84 -5.46
N GLY A 213 -14.76 -7.70 -4.56
CA GLY A 213 -15.09 -9.11 -4.58
C GLY A 213 -14.33 -9.90 -3.53
N SER A 214 -14.37 -11.22 -3.67
CA SER A 214 -13.67 -12.13 -2.77
C SER A 214 -13.08 -13.31 -3.53
N TRP A 215 -12.01 -13.87 -2.97
CA TRP A 215 -11.49 -15.16 -3.42
C TRP A 215 -12.43 -16.27 -2.98
N ILE A 216 -12.84 -17.11 -3.94
CA ILE A 216 -13.63 -18.30 -3.67
C ILE A 216 -12.84 -19.54 -4.09
N HIS A 217 -13.02 -20.61 -3.34
CA HIS A 217 -12.47 -21.91 -3.69
C HIS A 217 -13.41 -22.59 -4.69
N ASP A 218 -12.90 -22.92 -5.86
CA ASP A 218 -13.64 -23.47 -7.00
C ASP A 218 -12.97 -24.77 -7.46
N PRO A 219 -13.37 -25.93 -6.88
CA PRO A 219 -12.75 -27.22 -7.14
C PRO A 219 -13.12 -27.77 -8.53
N ASP A 220 -14.27 -27.36 -9.08
CA ASP A 220 -14.79 -27.81 -10.37
C ASP A 220 -14.49 -26.78 -11.46
N VAL A 221 -13.25 -26.75 -11.91
CA VAL A 221 -12.87 -25.99 -13.11
C VAL A 221 -13.26 -26.78 -14.35
N ARG A 222 -14.56 -27.01 -14.53
CA ARG A 222 -15.09 -27.50 -15.80
C ARG A 222 -15.42 -26.27 -16.63
N LEU A 223 -14.59 -25.98 -17.62
CA LEU A 223 -15.09 -25.24 -18.78
C LEU A 223 -16.25 -26.06 -19.34
N ASP A 224 -17.34 -25.38 -19.52
CA ASP A 224 -18.63 -25.89 -19.92
C ASP A 224 -18.62 -26.58 -21.30
N ARG A 225 -19.17 -27.80 -21.28
CA ARG A 225 -20.03 -28.46 -22.28
C ARG A 225 -19.46 -29.00 -23.61
N TYR A 226 -18.28 -28.62 -24.12
CA TYR A 226 -17.86 -29.15 -25.44
C TYR A 226 -17.03 -30.45 -25.39
N ASP A 227 -16.38 -30.79 -24.28
CA ASP A 227 -15.63 -32.05 -24.15
C ASP A 227 -15.42 -32.46 -22.67
N PRO A 228 -15.94 -33.60 -22.20
CA PRO A 228 -15.71 -34.12 -20.85
C PRO A 228 -14.24 -34.46 -20.53
N ASP A 229 -13.39 -34.69 -21.55
CA ASP A 229 -12.01 -35.13 -21.40
C ASP A 229 -10.98 -33.98 -21.41
N VAL A 230 -11.35 -32.77 -21.86
CA VAL A 230 -10.43 -31.63 -21.89
C VAL A 230 -10.49 -30.87 -20.56
N ARG A 231 -9.77 -31.37 -19.57
CA ARG A 231 -9.40 -30.59 -18.39
C ARG A 231 -8.39 -29.51 -18.78
N LEU A 232 -8.87 -28.34 -19.15
CA LEU A 232 -7.99 -27.18 -19.29
C LEU A 232 -7.65 -26.66 -17.89
N ASP A 233 -6.68 -27.30 -17.24
CA ASP A 233 -6.11 -26.80 -15.99
C ASP A 233 -5.74 -25.34 -16.19
N ARG A 234 -6.29 -24.43 -15.35
CA ARG A 234 -6.03 -22.98 -15.45
C ARG A 234 -4.53 -22.69 -15.54
N TYR A 235 -3.71 -23.53 -14.93
CA TYR A 235 -2.26 -23.43 -14.91
C TYR A 235 -1.59 -24.59 -15.65
N ASP A 236 -0.86 -24.29 -16.72
CA ASP A 236 -0.04 -25.26 -17.44
C ASP A 236 1.35 -25.42 -16.81
N SER A 237 1.56 -26.42 -15.97
CA SER A 237 2.89 -26.68 -15.42
C SER A 237 3.91 -27.18 -16.45
N SER A 238 3.50 -27.60 -17.65
CA SER A 238 4.41 -28.10 -18.68
C SER A 238 4.96 -27.01 -19.61
N CYS A 239 4.39 -25.80 -19.54
CA CYS A 239 4.77 -24.67 -20.39
C CYS A 239 6.22 -24.22 -20.13
N LYS A 240 7.06 -24.26 -21.18
CA LYS A 240 8.51 -23.99 -21.10
C LYS A 240 8.84 -22.52 -20.86
N GLU A 241 7.89 -21.63 -21.11
CA GLU A 241 8.00 -20.19 -20.92
C GLU A 241 7.94 -19.81 -19.43
N ILE A 242 7.38 -20.69 -18.58
CA ILE A 242 7.39 -20.51 -17.14
C ILE A 242 8.81 -20.69 -16.63
N PHE A 243 9.37 -19.64 -16.04
CA PHE A 243 10.68 -19.72 -15.39
C PHE A 243 10.70 -20.85 -14.36
N LYS A 244 11.74 -21.69 -14.39
CA LYS A 244 11.87 -22.90 -13.55
C LYS A 244 11.57 -22.62 -12.08
N GLY A 245 12.16 -21.58 -11.50
CA GLY A 245 11.94 -21.20 -10.09
C GLY A 245 10.54 -20.67 -9.73
N TRP A 246 9.64 -20.49 -10.71
CA TRP A 246 8.25 -20.06 -10.50
C TRP A 246 7.26 -21.21 -10.65
N ASN A 247 7.69 -22.35 -11.19
CA ASN A 247 6.79 -23.44 -11.47
C ASN A 247 6.47 -24.22 -10.20
N CYS A 248 5.42 -23.84 -9.48
CA CYS A 248 5.10 -24.42 -8.18
C CYS A 248 4.79 -25.92 -8.24
N ILE A 249 4.15 -26.39 -9.32
CA ILE A 249 3.82 -27.80 -9.50
C ILE A 249 5.08 -28.61 -9.83
N LEU A 250 5.91 -28.16 -10.80
CA LEU A 250 7.18 -28.84 -11.12
C LEU A 250 8.16 -28.83 -9.94
N ASN A 251 8.17 -27.75 -9.15
CA ASN A 251 9.01 -27.62 -7.96
C ASN A 251 8.42 -28.34 -6.73
N LYS A 252 7.38 -29.16 -6.89
CA LYS A 252 6.77 -29.98 -5.83
C LYS A 252 6.37 -29.18 -4.59
N LYS A 253 5.90 -27.94 -4.76
CA LYS A 253 5.36 -27.15 -3.65
C LYS A 253 4.11 -27.87 -3.11
N SER A 254 4.09 -28.14 -1.80
CA SER A 254 3.05 -28.94 -1.14
C SER A 254 1.62 -28.51 -1.45
N ASN A 255 1.34 -27.21 -1.45
CA ASN A 255 0.02 -26.64 -1.76
C ASN A 255 -0.12 -26.10 -3.20
N GLY A 256 0.78 -26.47 -4.12
CA GLY A 256 0.79 -25.93 -5.49
C GLY A 256 -0.50 -26.21 -6.28
N ARG A 257 -1.07 -27.41 -6.15
CA ARG A 257 -2.32 -27.81 -6.83
C ARG A 257 -3.58 -27.20 -6.19
N ASP A 258 -3.51 -26.81 -4.93
CA ASP A 258 -4.67 -26.19 -4.26
C ASP A 258 -4.74 -24.69 -4.55
N ILE A 259 -3.60 -24.02 -4.74
CA ILE A 259 -3.56 -22.60 -5.09
C ILE A 259 -4.31 -22.32 -6.40
N VAL A 260 -4.23 -23.21 -7.39
CA VAL A 260 -4.86 -23.03 -8.72
C VAL A 260 -6.39 -23.22 -8.71
N LYS A 261 -6.96 -23.68 -7.58
CA LYS A 261 -8.41 -23.84 -7.38
C LYS A 261 -9.08 -22.56 -6.90
N TRP A 262 -8.32 -21.53 -6.54
CA TRP A 262 -8.88 -20.25 -6.10
C TRP A 262 -9.17 -19.35 -7.30
N ARG A 263 -10.35 -18.72 -7.31
CA ARG A 263 -10.70 -17.69 -8.30
C ARG A 263 -11.28 -16.45 -7.66
N TRP A 264 -11.12 -15.32 -8.34
CA TRP A 264 -11.73 -14.06 -7.96
C TRP A 264 -13.21 -14.03 -8.39
N LYS A 265 -14.10 -13.67 -7.47
CA LYS A 265 -15.53 -13.46 -7.75
C LYS A 265 -15.89 -12.01 -7.39
N PRO A 266 -16.22 -11.15 -8.38
CA PRO A 266 -16.76 -9.83 -8.10
C PRO A 266 -18.07 -9.91 -7.30
N ARG A 267 -18.33 -8.92 -6.46
CA ARG A 267 -19.49 -8.95 -5.54
C ARG A 267 -20.82 -8.91 -6.27
N ASN A 268 -20.93 -8.02 -7.26
CA ASN A 268 -22.19 -7.65 -7.89
C ASN A 268 -22.31 -8.13 -9.35
N CYS A 269 -21.38 -8.96 -9.85
CA CYS A 269 -21.47 -9.50 -11.19
C CYS A 269 -20.73 -10.82 -11.39
N HIS A 270 -20.99 -11.43 -12.55
CA HIS A 270 -20.30 -12.61 -12.99
C HIS A 270 -19.03 -12.25 -13.78
N LEU A 271 -17.89 -12.79 -13.38
CA LEU A 271 -16.66 -12.79 -14.17
C LEU A 271 -16.52 -14.18 -14.82
N PRO A 272 -16.70 -14.31 -16.14
CA PRO A 272 -16.59 -15.60 -16.82
C PRO A 272 -15.16 -16.16 -16.73
N PRO A 273 -15.00 -17.50 -16.77
CA PRO A 273 -13.69 -18.12 -16.91
C PRO A 273 -12.95 -17.61 -18.16
N PHE A 274 -11.62 -17.60 -18.09
CA PHE A 274 -10.79 -17.25 -19.24
C PHE A 274 -10.86 -18.36 -20.29
N ASP A 275 -11.37 -18.02 -21.48
CA ASP A 275 -11.37 -18.90 -22.66
C ASP A 275 -10.27 -18.43 -23.63
N PRO A 276 -9.18 -19.21 -23.80
CA PRO A 276 -8.06 -18.82 -24.65
C PRO A 276 -8.42 -18.81 -26.14
N LEU A 277 -9.34 -19.67 -26.59
CA LEU A 277 -9.75 -19.72 -27.99
C LEU A 277 -10.62 -18.50 -28.31
N LYS A 278 -11.59 -18.20 -27.45
CA LYS A 278 -12.38 -16.97 -27.58
C LYS A 278 -11.51 -15.72 -27.56
N PHE A 279 -10.49 -15.68 -26.70
CA PHE A 279 -9.52 -14.58 -26.67
C PHE A 279 -8.81 -14.41 -28.01
N LEU A 280 -8.28 -15.50 -28.61
CA LEU A 280 -7.60 -15.47 -29.91
C LEU A 280 -8.51 -14.97 -31.04
N HIS A 281 -9.77 -15.37 -31.04
CA HIS A 281 -10.75 -14.88 -32.02
C HIS A 281 -11.15 -13.42 -31.78
N THR A 282 -11.29 -13.01 -30.52
CA THR A 282 -11.72 -11.65 -30.15
C THR A 282 -10.65 -10.61 -30.51
N TYR A 283 -9.38 -10.93 -30.31
CA TYR A 283 -8.25 -10.05 -30.58
C TYR A 283 -7.49 -10.45 -31.86
N ARG A 284 -8.20 -10.97 -32.86
CA ARG A 284 -7.61 -11.26 -34.17
C ARG A 284 -7.06 -9.97 -34.78
N ASP A 285 -5.97 -10.08 -35.53
CA ASP A 285 -5.38 -8.95 -36.27
C ASP A 285 -5.02 -7.75 -35.37
N THR A 286 -4.68 -8.03 -34.11
CA THR A 286 -4.37 -7.02 -33.08
C THR A 286 -2.96 -7.23 -32.53
N ASN A 287 -2.26 -6.15 -32.23
CA ASN A 287 -0.97 -6.11 -31.54
C ASN A 287 -1.17 -5.57 -30.11
N ILE A 288 -0.88 -6.41 -29.12
CA ILE A 288 -1.00 -6.08 -27.69
C ILE A 288 0.39 -5.94 -27.09
N GLY A 289 0.69 -4.74 -26.56
CA GLY A 289 1.92 -4.43 -25.85
C GLY A 289 1.70 -4.30 -24.35
N ILE A 290 2.58 -4.90 -23.55
CA ILE A 290 2.51 -4.85 -22.08
C ILE A 290 3.79 -4.20 -21.55
N LEU A 291 3.69 -3.02 -20.93
CA LEU A 291 4.82 -2.32 -20.34
C LEU A 291 4.98 -2.74 -18.88
N ILE A 292 6.19 -3.18 -18.51
CA ILE A 292 6.46 -3.83 -17.22
C ILE A 292 7.67 -3.20 -16.51
N SER A 293 7.48 -2.84 -15.25
CA SER A 293 8.53 -2.45 -14.30
C SER A 293 9.46 -3.60 -13.90
N HIS A 294 10.77 -3.45 -14.12
CA HIS A 294 11.77 -4.39 -13.61
C HIS A 294 11.83 -4.34 -12.07
N GLU A 295 12.76 -5.01 -11.42
CA GLU A 295 12.55 -6.28 -10.75
C GLU A 295 12.81 -6.08 -9.26
N ILE A 296 11.81 -6.34 -8.40
CA ILE A 296 11.99 -7.27 -7.28
C ILE A 296 10.70 -8.12 -7.20
N LEU A 297 10.81 -9.30 -7.80
CA LEU A 297 10.00 -10.50 -7.65
C LEU A 297 8.66 -10.59 -8.43
N LYS A 298 8.79 -11.23 -9.60
CA LYS A 298 8.01 -12.42 -10.00
C LYS A 298 6.54 -12.26 -10.41
N LEU A 299 5.80 -11.16 -10.28
CA LEU A 299 4.35 -11.20 -10.59
C LEU A 299 3.99 -10.83 -12.05
N GLU A 300 4.63 -9.83 -12.63
CA GLU A 300 4.14 -9.21 -13.87
C GLU A 300 4.58 -9.97 -15.12
N LYS A 301 5.83 -10.47 -15.12
CA LYS A 301 6.30 -11.48 -16.10
C LYS A 301 5.45 -12.76 -16.05
N LYS A 302 4.82 -13.09 -14.90
CA LYS A 302 3.91 -14.26 -14.82
C LYS A 302 2.61 -14.01 -15.55
N HIS A 303 2.05 -12.80 -15.55
CA HIS A 303 0.78 -12.54 -16.26
C HIS A 303 0.95 -12.74 -17.77
N VAL A 304 2.01 -12.19 -18.35
CA VAL A 304 2.32 -12.39 -19.78
C VAL A 304 2.67 -13.84 -20.08
N CYS A 305 3.48 -14.47 -19.22
CA CYS A 305 3.83 -15.88 -19.37
C CYS A 305 2.59 -16.80 -19.27
N PHE A 306 1.70 -16.55 -18.32
CA PHE A 306 0.50 -17.34 -18.08
C PHE A 306 -0.48 -17.21 -19.24
N LEU A 307 -0.73 -15.97 -19.69
CA LEU A 307 -1.54 -15.71 -20.88
C LEU A 307 -0.95 -16.45 -22.09
N PHE A 308 0.34 -16.29 -22.34
CA PHE A 308 1.02 -17.00 -23.43
C PHE A 308 0.86 -18.54 -23.33
N CYS A 309 1.08 -19.12 -22.16
CA CYS A 309 0.92 -20.56 -21.95
C CYS A 309 -0.51 -21.04 -22.19
N ALA A 310 -1.52 -20.27 -21.75
CA ALA A 310 -2.92 -20.59 -21.98
C ALA A 310 -3.28 -20.55 -23.47
N LEU A 311 -2.79 -19.54 -24.20
CA LEU A 311 -3.03 -19.42 -25.65
C LEU A 311 -2.29 -20.50 -26.45
N ARG A 312 -1.03 -20.81 -26.09
CA ARG A 312 -0.21 -21.82 -26.77
C ARG A 312 -0.82 -23.22 -26.72
N ARG A 313 -1.67 -23.51 -25.73
CA ARG A 313 -2.39 -24.79 -25.64
C ARG A 313 -3.40 -25.01 -26.77
N VAL A 314 -4.00 -23.94 -27.25
CA VAL A 314 -5.03 -23.99 -28.31
C VAL A 314 -4.51 -23.49 -29.66
N ALA A 315 -3.31 -22.91 -29.71
CA ALA A 315 -2.66 -22.44 -30.94
C ALA A 315 -1.14 -22.72 -30.93
N GLY A 316 -0.72 -23.69 -31.75
CA GLY A 316 0.67 -24.15 -31.82
C GLY A 316 1.61 -23.26 -32.66
N ASP A 317 1.08 -22.64 -33.71
CA ASP A 317 1.84 -21.85 -34.68
C ASP A 317 2.16 -20.46 -34.16
N VAL A 318 3.33 -20.34 -33.52
CA VAL A 318 3.78 -19.13 -32.84
C VAL A 318 5.16 -18.70 -33.33
N LYS A 319 5.26 -17.46 -33.84
CA LYS A 319 6.53 -16.79 -34.13
C LYS A 319 7.02 -16.01 -32.91
N LYS A 320 8.25 -16.27 -32.47
CA LYS A 320 8.92 -15.54 -31.38
C LYS A 320 9.85 -14.48 -31.96
N TRP A 321 9.69 -13.22 -31.56
CA TRP A 321 10.54 -12.11 -32.03
C TRP A 321 10.49 -10.90 -31.07
N ARG A 322 11.01 -9.74 -31.47
CA ARG A 322 11.09 -8.52 -30.64
C ARG A 322 10.55 -7.30 -31.40
N PRO A 323 9.22 -7.10 -31.46
CA PRO A 323 8.63 -5.95 -32.13
C PRO A 323 8.90 -4.64 -31.37
N ALA A 324 9.15 -3.55 -32.09
CA ALA A 324 9.15 -2.18 -31.53
C ALA A 324 9.98 -1.95 -30.25
N GLY A 325 11.13 -2.63 -30.10
CA GLY A 325 11.97 -2.52 -28.89
C GLY A 325 11.53 -3.39 -27.72
N ALA A 326 10.54 -4.27 -27.90
CA ALA A 326 10.10 -5.22 -26.89
C ALA A 326 11.24 -6.15 -26.46
N ASP A 327 11.21 -6.51 -25.17
CA ASP A 327 12.08 -7.55 -24.61
C ASP A 327 11.80 -8.90 -25.29
N ARG A 328 10.51 -9.18 -25.51
CA ARG A 328 10.01 -10.40 -26.16
C ARG A 328 8.59 -10.19 -26.69
N GLY A 329 8.31 -10.77 -27.84
CA GLY A 329 6.98 -10.84 -28.44
C GLY A 329 6.70 -12.21 -29.06
N PHE A 330 5.41 -12.52 -29.15
CA PHE A 330 4.86 -13.76 -29.68
C PHE A 330 3.73 -13.43 -30.63
N THR A 331 3.81 -13.90 -31.87
CA THR A 331 2.75 -13.76 -32.86
C THR A 331 2.11 -15.12 -33.12
N PHE A 332 0.81 -15.24 -32.84
CA PHE A 332 -0.01 -16.41 -33.14
C PHE A 332 -0.45 -16.31 -34.61
N LEU A 333 0.22 -17.05 -35.49
CA LEU A 333 0.20 -16.82 -36.94
C LEU A 333 -1.21 -16.95 -37.54
N HIS A 334 -1.96 -17.97 -37.14
CA HIS A 334 -3.31 -18.21 -37.64
C HIS A 334 -4.28 -17.06 -37.31
N TYR A 335 -4.07 -16.38 -36.18
CA TYR A 335 -4.93 -15.29 -35.70
C TYR A 335 -4.33 -13.91 -35.98
N ASN A 336 -3.11 -13.85 -36.52
CA ASN A 336 -2.37 -12.60 -36.70
C ASN A 336 -2.37 -11.72 -35.42
N LEU A 337 -2.33 -12.36 -34.24
CA LEU A 337 -2.32 -11.69 -32.94
C LEU A 337 -0.89 -11.65 -32.42
N THR A 338 -0.36 -10.46 -32.16
CA THR A 338 0.93 -10.28 -31.50
C THR A 338 0.73 -9.88 -30.04
N ILE A 339 1.41 -10.57 -29.13
CA ILE A 339 1.51 -10.16 -27.72
C ILE A 339 2.99 -9.95 -27.40
N ALA A 340 3.36 -8.73 -27.01
CA ALA A 340 4.71 -8.39 -26.63
C ALA A 340 4.77 -7.73 -25.26
N TYR A 341 5.91 -7.85 -24.58
CA TYR A 341 6.17 -7.09 -23.37
C TYR A 341 7.44 -6.27 -23.50
N HIS A 342 7.37 -5.05 -22.99
CA HIS A 342 8.48 -4.10 -22.93
C HIS A 342 8.89 -3.92 -21.48
N ARG A 343 10.19 -3.81 -21.25
CA ARG A 343 10.74 -3.55 -19.93
C ARG A 343 10.97 -2.06 -19.77
N THR A 344 10.51 -1.49 -18.68
CA THR A 344 10.71 -0.07 -18.38
C THR A 344 10.73 0.15 -16.89
N ASN A 345 11.62 0.95 -16.31
CA ASN A 345 11.68 1.06 -14.85
C ASN A 345 10.72 2.11 -14.29
N LEU A 346 10.69 3.29 -14.92
CA LEU A 346 9.90 4.43 -14.46
C LEU A 346 8.91 4.90 -15.53
N LEU A 347 8.71 4.19 -16.65
CA LEU A 347 8.08 4.69 -17.89
C LEU A 347 8.87 5.86 -18.52
N ALA A 348 9.32 6.82 -17.74
CA ALA A 348 10.18 7.90 -18.17
C ALA A 348 11.65 7.50 -18.30
N ARG A 349 12.35 8.23 -19.18
CA ARG A 349 13.80 8.18 -19.30
C ARG A 349 14.44 8.60 -17.98
N TYR A 350 15.40 7.80 -17.53
CA TYR A 350 16.21 8.15 -16.38
C TYR A 350 17.68 7.78 -16.59
N SER A 351 18.57 8.54 -15.98
CA SER A 351 20.01 8.33 -16.03
C SER A 351 20.67 8.79 -14.74
N SER A 352 21.89 8.34 -14.46
CA SER A 352 22.70 8.92 -13.39
C SER A 352 22.89 10.42 -13.64
N TRP A 353 22.90 11.21 -12.57
CA TRP A 353 23.17 12.63 -12.57
C TRP A 353 24.24 12.92 -11.52
N SER A 354 25.17 13.80 -11.85
CA SER A 354 26.23 14.27 -10.96
C SER A 354 26.39 15.78 -11.13
N ALA A 355 26.73 16.45 -10.03
CA ALA A 355 26.98 17.88 -10.01
C ALA A 355 28.09 18.28 -10.99
N ASN A 356 27.91 19.43 -11.65
CA ASN A 356 28.91 20.01 -12.52
C ASN A 356 29.78 21.02 -11.75
N SER A 357 31.07 21.14 -12.11
CA SER A 357 31.99 22.16 -11.55
C SER A 357 31.54 23.59 -11.81
N ASN A 358 30.70 23.79 -12.83
CA ASN A 358 30.18 25.10 -13.22
C ASN A 358 28.96 25.53 -12.38
N GLY A 359 28.51 24.70 -11.43
CA GLY A 359 27.34 24.96 -10.58
C GLY A 359 26.00 24.80 -11.31
N GLY A 360 24.91 25.03 -10.58
CA GLY A 360 23.54 24.88 -11.08
C GLY A 360 22.51 24.86 -9.95
N LYS A 361 21.22 24.96 -10.30
CA LYS A 361 20.13 25.06 -9.31
C LYS A 361 20.07 23.88 -8.34
N LEU A 362 20.54 22.69 -8.73
CA LEU A 362 20.55 21.50 -7.87
C LEU A 362 21.78 21.49 -6.97
N GLU A 363 22.93 21.93 -7.50
CA GLU A 363 24.17 22.12 -6.78
C GLU A 363 24.03 23.19 -5.69
N ASP A 364 23.34 24.29 -5.98
CA ASP A 364 23.01 25.36 -5.03
C ASP A 364 22.17 24.86 -3.85
N LEU A 365 21.38 23.79 -4.07
CA LEU A 365 20.60 23.10 -3.04
C LEU A 365 21.39 21.98 -2.32
N GLY A 366 22.66 21.76 -2.69
CA GLY A 366 23.57 20.80 -2.06
C GLY A 366 23.53 19.39 -2.64
N TYR A 367 22.85 19.15 -3.77
CA TYR A 367 22.87 17.84 -4.43
C TYR A 367 24.20 17.61 -5.15
N LYS A 368 24.84 16.47 -4.88
CA LYS A 368 26.12 16.08 -5.50
C LYS A 368 25.95 15.00 -6.56
N GLU A 369 25.00 14.10 -6.34
CA GLU A 369 24.69 12.98 -7.21
C GLU A 369 23.21 12.60 -7.08
N GLY A 370 22.70 11.83 -8.03
CA GLY A 370 21.31 11.38 -8.04
C GLY A 370 20.94 10.69 -9.36
N TYR A 371 19.65 10.54 -9.59
CA TYR A 371 19.10 10.06 -10.85
C TYR A 371 18.25 11.14 -11.49
N ARG A 372 18.67 11.63 -12.65
CA ARG A 372 17.84 12.47 -13.50
C ARG A 372 16.69 11.64 -14.04
N VAL A 373 15.46 12.11 -13.86
CA VAL A 373 14.24 11.52 -14.41
C VAL A 373 13.55 12.61 -15.24
N ASP A 374 13.53 12.44 -16.56
CA ASP A 374 12.87 13.38 -17.47
C ASP A 374 11.39 13.03 -17.58
N VAL A 375 10.51 13.81 -16.94
CA VAL A 375 9.09 13.44 -16.80
C VAL A 375 8.33 13.47 -18.12
N ASP A 376 8.86 14.18 -19.11
CA ASP A 376 8.27 14.42 -20.43
C ASP A 376 8.91 13.59 -21.54
N ILE A 377 9.84 12.69 -21.22
CA ILE A 377 10.54 11.85 -22.21
C ILE A 377 10.33 10.37 -21.87
N PRO A 378 9.71 9.58 -22.76
CA PRO A 378 9.54 8.15 -22.53
C PRO A 378 10.88 7.42 -22.54
N GLU A 379 10.98 6.32 -21.79
CA GLU A 379 12.15 5.45 -21.80
C GLU A 379 12.27 4.75 -23.17
N GLY A 380 13.47 4.80 -23.77
CA GLY A 380 13.69 4.30 -25.13
C GLY A 380 13.38 2.80 -25.34
N THR A 381 13.26 2.01 -24.27
CA THR A 381 12.86 0.59 -24.33
C THR A 381 11.41 0.38 -24.75
N TRP A 382 10.57 1.42 -24.67
CA TRP A 382 9.17 1.34 -25.07
C TRP A 382 8.66 2.57 -25.84
N GLU A 383 9.50 3.58 -26.08
CA GLU A 383 9.17 4.77 -26.88
C GLU A 383 8.47 4.44 -28.22
N LYS A 384 8.88 3.35 -28.89
CA LYS A 384 8.31 2.92 -30.18
C LYS A 384 7.06 2.03 -30.04
N ALA A 385 6.70 1.63 -28.81
CA ALA A 385 5.59 0.71 -28.55
C ALA A 385 4.22 1.29 -28.98
N PRO A 386 3.88 2.57 -28.71
CA PRO A 386 2.60 3.15 -29.14
C PRO A 386 2.38 3.16 -30.66
N GLY A 387 3.46 3.19 -31.45
CA GLY A 387 3.36 3.17 -32.91
C GLY A 387 3.16 1.78 -33.52
N PHE A 388 3.25 0.71 -32.73
CA PHE A 388 3.14 -0.68 -33.19
C PHE A 388 1.96 -1.44 -32.57
N HIS A 389 1.60 -1.14 -31.32
CA HIS A 389 0.55 -1.86 -30.60
C HIS A 389 -0.78 -1.12 -30.65
N ASP A 390 -1.85 -1.84 -30.98
CA ASP A 390 -3.23 -1.36 -30.93
C ASP A 390 -3.74 -1.25 -29.49
N ILE A 391 -3.23 -2.11 -28.59
CA ILE A 391 -3.58 -2.12 -27.16
C ILE A 391 -2.30 -2.07 -26.34
N LEU A 392 -2.21 -1.07 -25.45
CA LEU A 392 -1.13 -0.98 -24.47
C LEU A 392 -1.64 -1.19 -23.04
N VAL A 393 -0.99 -2.08 -22.30
CA VAL A 393 -1.25 -2.34 -20.88
C VAL A 393 -0.05 -1.87 -20.07
N PHE A 394 -0.26 -0.84 -19.26
CA PHE A 394 0.79 -0.25 -18.44
C PHE A 394 0.82 -0.87 -17.04
N ASN A 395 2.01 -1.23 -16.57
CA ASN A 395 2.23 -1.52 -15.17
C ASN A 395 3.57 -0.96 -14.68
N THR A 396 3.48 -0.09 -13.68
CA THR A 396 4.61 0.61 -13.08
C THR A 396 4.31 0.94 -11.62
N GLY A 397 5.34 1.22 -10.83
CA GLY A 397 5.15 1.68 -9.45
C GLY A 397 5.92 0.93 -8.36
N HIS A 398 6.77 -0.06 -8.66
CA HIS A 398 7.65 -0.65 -7.65
C HIS A 398 8.91 0.20 -7.46
N TRP A 399 9.55 0.60 -8.55
CA TRP A 399 10.82 1.32 -8.52
C TRP A 399 10.75 2.74 -7.97
N TRP A 400 9.62 3.41 -8.15
CA TRP A 400 9.34 4.77 -7.66
C TRP A 400 9.58 4.95 -6.15
N TRP A 401 9.42 3.89 -5.36
CA TRP A 401 9.62 3.92 -3.91
C TRP A 401 10.59 2.81 -3.44
N ALA A 402 11.57 2.46 -4.25
CA ALA A 402 12.54 1.42 -3.92
C ALA A 402 13.91 2.03 -3.54
N PRO A 403 14.24 2.18 -2.24
CA PRO A 403 15.50 2.74 -1.79
C PRO A 403 16.73 1.94 -2.24
N SER A 404 16.55 0.65 -2.55
CA SER A 404 17.60 -0.20 -3.09
C SER A 404 18.08 0.22 -4.49
N LYS A 405 17.32 1.08 -5.18
CA LYS A 405 17.67 1.61 -6.49
C LYS A 405 17.80 3.14 -6.48
N PHE A 406 16.86 3.82 -5.85
CA PHE A 406 16.83 5.27 -5.72
C PHE A 406 16.86 5.64 -4.24
N ASP A 407 18.06 5.78 -3.67
CA ASP A 407 18.22 6.09 -2.25
C ASP A 407 17.85 7.57 -2.04
N PRO A 408 16.87 7.89 -1.17
CA PRO A 408 16.36 9.26 -1.03
C PRO A 408 17.39 10.26 -0.48
N ILE A 409 18.51 9.78 0.07
CA ILE A 409 19.57 10.60 0.65
C ILE A 409 20.81 10.55 -0.23
N LYS A 410 21.26 9.35 -0.62
CA LYS A 410 22.53 9.18 -1.34
C LYS A 410 22.38 9.40 -2.85
N SER A 411 21.31 8.91 -3.45
CA SER A 411 21.09 8.96 -4.90
C SER A 411 19.61 9.24 -5.22
N PRO A 412 19.11 10.42 -4.83
CA PRO A 412 17.69 10.75 -4.95
C PRO A 412 17.25 10.84 -6.41
N MET A 413 15.94 10.71 -6.64
CA MET A 413 15.35 11.06 -7.91
C MET A 413 15.30 12.59 -8.05
N LEU A 414 15.84 13.09 -9.15
CA LEU A 414 15.88 14.49 -9.51
C LEU A 414 15.07 14.65 -10.79
N PHE A 415 13.92 15.31 -10.71
CA PHE A 415 12.98 15.40 -11.81
C PHE A 415 13.29 16.58 -12.72
N PHE A 416 13.19 16.35 -14.02
CA PHE A 416 13.40 17.33 -15.08
C PHE A 416 12.17 17.38 -15.97
N GLU A 417 11.85 18.56 -16.49
CA GLU A 417 10.80 18.77 -17.48
C GLU A 417 11.34 19.72 -18.54
N ARG A 418 11.26 19.34 -19.83
CA ARG A 418 11.80 20.10 -20.97
C ARG A 418 13.28 20.44 -20.79
N GLY A 419 14.04 19.51 -20.21
CA GLY A 419 15.47 19.64 -19.97
C GLY A 419 15.87 20.47 -18.75
N LEU A 420 14.92 21.06 -18.02
CA LEU A 420 15.20 21.88 -16.84
C LEU A 420 14.84 21.14 -15.54
N PRO A 421 15.63 21.28 -14.46
CA PRO A 421 15.30 20.66 -13.18
C PRO A 421 14.05 21.31 -12.58
N LEU A 422 13.16 20.49 -12.01
CA LEU A 422 12.00 20.96 -11.26
C LEU A 422 12.42 21.43 -9.87
N ILE A 423 12.21 22.72 -9.60
CA ILE A 423 12.61 23.39 -8.36
C ILE A 423 11.36 24.03 -7.73
N PRO A 424 11.09 23.81 -6.42
CA PRO A 424 11.84 22.93 -5.51
C PRO A 424 11.76 21.45 -5.94
N PRO A 425 12.76 20.62 -5.56
CA PRO A 425 12.73 19.19 -5.84
C PRO A 425 11.44 18.54 -5.35
N ILE A 426 10.79 17.79 -6.23
CA ILE A 426 9.52 17.15 -5.95
C ILE A 426 9.71 15.70 -5.47
N PRO A 427 8.82 15.17 -4.64
CA PRO A 427 8.90 13.79 -4.19
C PRO A 427 8.46 12.80 -5.30
N PRO A 428 8.84 11.51 -5.21
CA PRO A 428 8.58 10.52 -6.26
C PRO A 428 7.11 10.31 -6.64
N ASP A 429 6.16 10.53 -5.75
CA ASP A 429 4.72 10.46 -6.03
C ASP A 429 4.27 11.58 -6.97
N VAL A 430 4.73 12.81 -6.76
CA VAL A 430 4.45 13.93 -7.65
C VAL A 430 5.17 13.76 -8.99
N GLY A 431 6.40 13.24 -8.96
CA GLY A 431 7.14 12.89 -10.18
C GLY A 431 6.44 11.80 -10.99
N PHE A 432 5.88 10.79 -10.31
CA PHE A 432 5.09 9.73 -10.93
C PHE A 432 3.85 10.28 -11.63
N ASP A 433 3.08 11.12 -10.96
CA ASP A 433 1.90 11.77 -11.55
C ASP A 433 2.26 12.63 -12.76
N LYS A 434 3.42 13.30 -12.73
CA LYS A 434 3.92 14.06 -13.88
C LYS A 434 4.27 13.16 -15.06
N VAL A 435 4.95 12.03 -14.82
CA VAL A 435 5.23 11.05 -15.88
C VAL A 435 3.92 10.57 -16.50
N LEU A 436 2.95 10.15 -15.69
CA LEU A 436 1.66 9.66 -16.17
C LEU A 436 0.85 10.69 -16.99
N LYS A 437 1.11 12.00 -16.82
CA LYS A 437 0.47 13.04 -17.65
C LYS A 437 1.08 13.17 -19.04
N HIS A 438 2.35 12.76 -19.19
CA HIS A 438 3.10 12.79 -20.44
C HIS A 438 3.20 11.41 -21.12
N THR A 439 2.71 10.36 -20.46
CA THR A 439 2.60 8.99 -21.00
C THR A 439 1.21 8.75 -21.53
#